data_AF-A0A7X1HRH5-F1
#
_entry.id   AF-A0A7X1HRH5-F1
#
_cell.length_a   1.000
_cell.length_b   1.000
_cell.length_c   1.000
_cell.angle_alpha   90.00
_cell.angle_beta   90.00
_cell.angle_gamma   90.00
#
_symmetry.space_group_name_H-M   'P 1'
#
loop_
_entity.id
_entity.type
_entity.pdbx_description
1 polymer ?
#
loop_
_entity_poly.entity_id
_entity_poly.type
_entity_poly.pdbx_seq_one_letter_code
_entity_poly.pdbx_strand_id
1 'polypeptide(L)'
;MIFGKKIKINFENTDNGIKLSIINFPKNISITALDFGKDLAKRTMEGYSPNPEEEIDVISGIIDEKTNGEDIVFIYTYGDLPSAMILVGALCKKLLLEIPTVNPLEIGGIFHGEKNEAYIRVAIQKMIITNDALGSSLEINLPQNTDMNKFKSIFSEIAFSLIPEAQSIQFGLGTAISKKANSNLNIQPKRVEISLAPHIESKIPALALVYDIVFQSITIFSLLNS
;
A
#
# COMPACT_ATOMS: atom_id res chain seq x y z
N MET A 1 16.94 -0.31 2.41
CA MET A 1 16.13 0.90 2.10
C MET A 1 15.42 1.30 3.38
N ILE A 2 15.66 2.51 3.89
CA ILE A 2 15.20 2.95 5.21
C ILE A 2 14.18 4.08 5.08
N PHE A 3 13.05 3.97 5.79
CA PHE A 3 12.04 5.03 5.87
C PHE A 3 11.61 5.33 7.30
N GLY A 4 10.99 6.50 7.49
CA GLY A 4 10.38 6.92 8.75
C GLY A 4 11.33 7.60 9.71
N LYS A 5 10.75 8.29 10.70
CA LYS A 5 11.50 9.01 11.76
C LYS A 5 11.11 8.54 13.15
N LYS A 6 9.80 8.43 13.42
CA LYS A 6 9.27 7.97 14.72
C LYS A 6 9.40 6.45 14.81
N ILE A 7 8.69 5.76 13.92
CA ILE A 7 8.85 4.33 13.65
C ILE A 7 9.65 4.24 12.35
N LYS A 8 10.76 3.51 12.39
CA LYS A 8 11.60 3.33 11.20
C LYS A 8 11.41 1.93 10.65
N ILE A 9 11.48 1.81 9.34
CA ILE A 9 11.52 0.52 8.65
C ILE A 9 12.78 0.43 7.80
N ASN A 10 13.39 -0.74 7.76
CA ASN A 10 14.50 -1.05 6.88
C ASN A 10 14.21 -2.33 6.11
N PHE A 11 14.30 -2.26 4.80
CA PHE A 11 14.24 -3.40 3.90
C PHE A 11 15.62 -3.74 3.37
N GLU A 12 16.03 -4.99 3.47
CA GLU A 12 17.26 -5.52 2.91
C GLU A 12 16.91 -6.72 2.01
N ASN A 13 17.40 -6.73 0.78
CA ASN A 13 17.25 -7.90 -0.09
C ASN A 13 18.11 -9.04 0.47
N THR A 14 17.58 -10.24 0.49
CA THR A 14 18.30 -11.49 0.76
C THR A 14 18.38 -12.31 -0.52
N ASP A 15 19.10 -13.43 -0.49
CA ASP A 15 19.28 -14.29 -1.67
C ASP A 15 17.93 -14.76 -2.26
N ASN A 16 16.94 -15.03 -1.38
CA ASN A 16 15.62 -15.55 -1.76
C ASN A 16 14.46 -14.74 -1.17
N GLY A 17 14.59 -13.43 -0.94
CA GLY A 17 13.48 -12.63 -0.41
C GLY A 17 13.88 -11.32 0.23
N ILE A 18 13.15 -10.92 1.28
CA ILE A 18 13.31 -9.64 1.97
C ILE A 18 13.51 -9.86 3.47
N LYS A 19 14.53 -9.22 4.04
CA LYS A 19 14.62 -8.99 5.48
C LYS A 19 14.01 -7.63 5.80
N LEU A 20 13.01 -7.63 6.67
CA LEU A 20 12.34 -6.42 7.14
C LEU A 20 12.69 -6.19 8.62
N SER A 21 13.16 -4.99 8.95
CA SER A 21 13.35 -4.56 10.34
C SER A 21 12.46 -3.36 10.64
N ILE A 22 11.75 -3.37 11.77
CA ILE A 22 10.90 -2.28 12.25
C ILE A 22 11.44 -1.84 13.61
N ILE A 23 11.87 -0.60 13.68
CA ILE A 23 12.62 0.00 14.80
C ILE A 23 11.73 1.03 15.50
N ASN A 24 11.86 1.13 16.82
CA ASN A 24 11.05 2.01 17.70
C ASN A 24 9.55 1.69 17.70
N PHE A 25 9.18 0.41 17.55
CA PHE A 25 7.77 0.03 17.66
C PHE A 25 7.33 -0.05 19.14
N PRO A 26 6.15 0.45 19.51
CA PRO A 26 5.68 0.38 20.90
C PRO A 26 5.57 -1.05 21.43
N LYS A 27 5.86 -1.25 22.72
CA LYS A 27 5.66 -2.53 23.41
C LYS A 27 4.18 -2.80 23.72
N ASN A 28 3.86 -4.05 24.03
CA ASN A 28 2.55 -4.54 24.45
C ASN A 28 1.43 -4.38 23.42
N ILE A 29 1.76 -4.29 22.14
CA ILE A 29 0.78 -4.29 21.05
C ILE A 29 0.51 -5.74 20.65
N SER A 30 -0.75 -6.15 20.69
CA SER A 30 -1.16 -7.50 20.30
C SER A 30 -1.12 -7.68 18.78
N ILE A 31 -0.39 -8.70 18.34
CA ILE A 31 -0.23 -9.07 16.94
C ILE A 31 -0.06 -10.58 16.80
N THR A 32 -0.82 -11.16 15.87
CA THR A 32 -0.83 -12.61 15.61
C THR A 32 -0.47 -12.90 14.16
N ALA A 33 -0.08 -14.14 13.85
CA ALA A 33 0.13 -14.59 12.46
C ALA A 33 -1.11 -14.34 11.57
N LEU A 34 -2.31 -14.46 12.14
CA LEU A 34 -3.57 -14.20 11.43
C LEU A 34 -3.74 -12.73 11.00
N ASP A 35 -3.18 -11.78 11.75
CA ASP A 35 -3.24 -10.37 11.38
C ASP A 35 -2.48 -10.08 10.09
N PHE A 36 -1.32 -10.73 9.93
CA PHE A 36 -0.50 -10.64 8.71
C PHE A 36 -1.16 -11.39 7.56
N GLY A 37 -1.55 -12.65 7.78
CA GLY A 37 -2.15 -13.50 6.75
C GLY A 37 -3.43 -12.89 6.15
N LYS A 38 -4.26 -12.24 6.96
CA LYS A 38 -5.48 -11.56 6.48
C LYS A 38 -5.20 -10.42 5.51
N ASP A 39 -4.16 -9.63 5.75
CA ASP A 39 -3.84 -8.51 4.84
C ASP A 39 -3.08 -9.01 3.61
N LEU A 40 -2.15 -9.97 3.78
CA LEU A 40 -1.45 -10.57 2.65
C LEU A 40 -2.36 -11.38 1.71
N ALA A 41 -3.49 -11.89 2.19
CA ALA A 41 -4.46 -12.56 1.33
C ALA A 41 -5.22 -11.59 0.39
N LYS A 42 -5.25 -10.28 0.71
CA LYS A 42 -5.99 -9.28 -0.09
C LYS A 42 -5.32 -8.96 -1.43
N ARG A 43 -4.02 -9.20 -1.57
CA ARG A 43 -3.27 -9.04 -2.83
C ARG A 43 -3.51 -10.21 -3.80
N THR A 44 -4.77 -10.56 -4.01
CA THR A 44 -5.21 -11.60 -4.95
C THR A 44 -6.26 -11.03 -5.88
N MET A 45 -6.28 -11.49 -7.13
CA MET A 45 -7.35 -11.14 -8.09
C MET A 45 -7.55 -12.24 -9.12
N GLU A 46 -8.58 -12.12 -9.96
CA GLU A 46 -8.75 -13.02 -11.11
C GLU A 46 -7.47 -12.99 -11.98
N GLY A 47 -6.86 -14.16 -12.21
CA GLY A 47 -5.63 -14.28 -13.00
C GLY A 47 -4.32 -13.97 -12.28
N TYR A 48 -4.35 -13.61 -10.99
CA TYR A 48 -3.14 -13.41 -10.19
C TYR A 48 -3.29 -13.98 -8.78
N SER A 49 -2.27 -14.72 -8.34
CA SER A 49 -2.15 -15.17 -6.97
C SER A 49 -0.70 -14.98 -6.51
N PRO A 50 -0.47 -14.64 -5.24
CA PRO A 50 0.86 -14.62 -4.65
C PRO A 50 1.61 -15.94 -4.80
N ASN A 51 2.94 -15.88 -4.63
CA ASN A 51 3.75 -17.08 -4.69
C ASN A 51 3.38 -18.00 -3.50
N PRO A 52 2.95 -19.26 -3.75
CA PRO A 52 2.55 -20.18 -2.69
C PRO A 52 3.70 -20.61 -1.76
N GLU A 53 4.95 -20.41 -2.17
CA GLU A 53 6.15 -20.73 -1.38
C GLU A 53 6.54 -19.61 -0.41
N GLU A 54 5.80 -18.50 -0.40
CA GLU A 54 6.05 -17.39 0.51
C GLU A 54 5.93 -17.79 1.98
N GLU A 55 6.96 -17.44 2.77
CA GLU A 55 7.06 -17.77 4.19
C GLU A 55 7.57 -16.58 5.00
N ILE A 56 7.03 -16.41 6.21
CA ILE A 56 7.37 -15.30 7.09
C ILE A 56 7.84 -15.85 8.43
N ASP A 57 9.12 -15.63 8.71
CA ASP A 57 9.73 -15.94 10.00
C ASP A 57 9.87 -14.67 10.83
N VAL A 58 9.36 -14.70 12.05
CA VAL A 58 9.60 -13.64 13.05
C VAL A 58 10.86 -13.98 13.83
N ILE A 59 11.91 -13.20 13.63
CA ILE A 59 13.22 -13.44 14.25
C ILE A 59 13.29 -12.79 15.63
N SER A 60 12.70 -11.60 15.80
CA SER A 60 12.73 -10.85 17.06
C SER A 60 11.58 -9.86 17.19
N GLY A 61 11.43 -9.29 18.39
CA GLY A 61 10.53 -8.16 18.67
C GLY A 61 9.09 -8.53 19.02
N ILE A 62 8.69 -9.80 18.88
CA ILE A 62 7.35 -10.32 19.24
C ILE A 62 7.51 -11.57 20.11
N ILE A 63 6.89 -11.55 21.29
CA ILE A 63 6.87 -12.67 22.26
C ILE A 63 5.42 -12.81 22.76
N ASP A 64 4.90 -14.03 22.81
CA ASP A 64 3.53 -14.32 23.26
C ASP A 64 2.47 -13.42 22.57
N GLU A 65 2.58 -13.30 21.24
CA GLU A 65 1.69 -12.48 20.39
C GLU A 65 1.64 -10.99 20.77
N LYS A 66 2.69 -10.49 21.42
CA LYS A 66 2.83 -9.09 21.81
C LYS A 66 4.20 -8.56 21.45
N THR A 67 4.23 -7.29 21.04
CA THR A 67 5.51 -6.60 20.81
C THR A 67 6.26 -6.38 22.12
N ASN A 68 7.56 -6.65 22.16
CA ASN A 68 8.36 -6.52 23.39
C ASN A 68 9.04 -5.13 23.52
N GLY A 69 9.03 -4.32 22.46
CA GLY A 69 9.64 -2.98 22.41
C GLY A 69 11.07 -2.95 21.86
N GLU A 70 11.65 -4.11 21.54
CA GLU A 70 12.88 -4.23 20.75
C GLU A 70 12.55 -4.12 19.26
N ASP A 71 13.60 -4.14 18.42
CA ASP A 71 13.44 -4.15 16.97
C ASP A 71 12.73 -5.44 16.53
N ILE A 72 11.66 -5.26 15.75
CA ILE A 72 10.91 -6.36 15.17
C ILE A 72 11.59 -6.72 13.85
N VAL A 73 12.04 -7.97 13.72
CA VAL A 73 12.75 -8.45 12.52
C VAL A 73 12.00 -9.62 11.91
N PHE A 74 11.71 -9.51 10.62
CA PHE A 74 11.14 -10.57 9.79
C PHE A 74 12.14 -11.02 8.74
N ILE A 75 12.14 -12.32 8.45
CA ILE A 75 12.65 -12.86 7.18
C ILE A 75 11.43 -13.28 6.37
N TYR A 76 11.29 -12.69 5.19
CA TYR A 76 10.20 -12.97 4.26
C TYR A 76 10.76 -13.67 3.03
N THR A 77 10.75 -15.00 3.06
CA THR A 77 11.22 -15.86 1.98
C THR A 77 10.24 -15.81 0.81
N TYR A 78 10.77 -15.65 -0.40
CA TYR A 78 10.08 -15.41 -1.67
C TYR A 78 9.13 -14.20 -1.70
N GLY A 79 9.11 -13.38 -0.64
CA GLY A 79 8.39 -12.12 -0.60
C GLY A 79 9.11 -11.02 -1.37
N ASP A 80 8.36 -9.97 -1.69
CA ASP A 80 8.87 -8.76 -2.34
C ASP A 80 8.71 -7.53 -1.44
N LEU A 81 9.32 -6.40 -1.85
CA LEU A 81 9.25 -5.15 -1.11
C LEU A 81 7.80 -4.65 -0.89
N PRO A 82 6.91 -4.64 -1.91
CA PRO A 82 5.50 -4.28 -1.71
C PRO A 82 4.79 -5.16 -0.67
N SER A 83 4.98 -6.48 -0.71
CA SER A 83 4.35 -7.42 0.22
C SER A 83 4.93 -7.29 1.62
N ALA A 84 6.24 -7.06 1.76
CA ALA A 84 6.86 -6.76 3.06
C ALA A 84 6.28 -5.47 3.68
N MET A 85 5.91 -4.48 2.87
CA MET A 85 5.23 -3.27 3.36
C MET A 85 3.85 -3.58 3.95
N ILE A 86 3.17 -4.64 3.51
CA ILE A 86 1.90 -5.10 4.10
C ILE A 86 2.10 -5.56 5.55
N LEU A 87 3.23 -6.19 5.88
CA LEU A 87 3.57 -6.55 7.26
C LEU A 87 3.70 -5.32 8.17
N VAL A 88 4.34 -4.27 7.64
CA VAL A 88 4.43 -2.97 8.32
C VAL A 88 3.03 -2.39 8.53
N GLY A 89 2.18 -2.40 7.51
CA GLY A 89 0.79 -1.94 7.60
C GLY A 89 -0.01 -2.71 8.65
N ALA A 90 0.11 -4.03 8.70
CA ALA A 90 -0.59 -4.90 9.64
C ALA A 90 -0.23 -4.61 11.11
N LEU A 91 1.02 -4.23 11.37
CA LEU A 91 1.46 -3.77 12.69
C LEU A 91 1.00 -2.34 12.97
N CYS A 92 1.32 -1.41 12.08
CA CYS A 92 1.05 0.02 12.26
C CYS A 92 -0.45 0.34 12.36
N LYS A 93 -1.33 -0.43 11.69
CA LYS A 93 -2.78 -0.24 11.79
C LYS A 93 -3.31 -0.41 13.22
N LYS A 94 -2.61 -1.19 14.06
CA LYS A 94 -2.96 -1.37 15.50
C LYS A 94 -2.76 -0.10 16.32
N LEU A 95 -2.03 0.88 15.80
CA LEU A 95 -1.72 2.15 16.47
C LEU A 95 -2.62 3.31 16.00
N LEU A 96 -3.48 3.10 15.01
CA LEU A 96 -4.37 4.12 14.47
C LEU A 96 -5.80 3.92 14.97
N LEU A 97 -6.50 5.04 15.20
CA LEU A 97 -7.92 5.05 15.55
C LEU A 97 -8.83 4.92 14.32
N GLU A 98 -8.39 5.49 13.20
CA GLU A 98 -9.11 5.50 11.93
C GLU A 98 -8.19 4.97 10.83
N ILE A 99 -8.66 3.96 10.10
CA ILE A 99 -7.91 3.32 9.03
C ILE A 99 -8.30 3.97 7.70
N PRO A 100 -7.34 4.47 6.91
CA PRO A 100 -7.63 5.04 5.59
C PRO A 100 -8.21 3.96 4.66
N THR A 101 -9.14 4.36 3.79
CA THR A 101 -9.67 3.47 2.76
C THR A 101 -8.93 3.69 1.45
N VAL A 102 -8.69 2.61 0.72
CA VAL A 102 -8.04 2.62 -0.59
C VAL A 102 -8.96 1.87 -1.53
N ASN A 103 -9.31 2.47 -2.66
CA ASN A 103 -10.19 1.88 -3.65
C ASN A 103 -9.61 2.07 -5.06
N PRO A 104 -9.77 1.10 -5.96
CA PRO A 104 -9.58 1.33 -7.38
C PRO A 104 -10.43 2.49 -7.87
N LEU A 105 -9.82 3.41 -8.61
CA LEU A 105 -10.50 4.56 -9.21
C LEU A 105 -10.73 4.34 -10.70
N GLU A 106 -9.72 3.84 -11.42
CA GLU A 106 -9.76 3.63 -12.86
C GLU A 106 -8.89 2.45 -13.27
N ILE A 107 -9.37 1.62 -14.20
CA ILE A 107 -8.62 0.50 -14.79
C ILE A 107 -8.65 0.64 -16.31
N GLY A 108 -7.50 0.88 -16.94
CA GLY A 108 -7.37 0.93 -18.40
C GLY A 108 -8.31 1.92 -19.10
N GLY A 109 -8.58 3.09 -18.51
CA GLY A 109 -9.53 4.07 -19.06
C GLY A 109 -10.96 3.95 -18.52
N ILE A 110 -11.27 2.90 -17.75
CA ILE A 110 -12.62 2.61 -17.25
C ILE A 110 -12.71 2.99 -15.77
N PHE A 111 -13.52 3.99 -15.44
CA PHE A 111 -13.78 4.38 -14.06
C PHE A 111 -14.45 3.24 -13.28
N HIS A 112 -13.95 3.00 -12.08
CA HIS A 112 -14.45 2.00 -11.16
C HIS A 112 -15.80 2.43 -10.57
N GLY A 113 -16.75 1.50 -10.51
CA GLY A 113 -18.10 1.72 -9.99
C GLY A 113 -19.08 0.66 -10.50
N GLU A 114 -20.20 0.50 -9.80
CA GLU A 114 -21.16 -0.61 -10.02
C GLU A 114 -21.58 -0.79 -11.48
N LYS A 115 -21.76 0.32 -12.23
CA LYS A 115 -22.17 0.28 -13.64
C LYS A 115 -21.10 -0.26 -14.59
N ASN A 116 -19.84 -0.29 -14.16
CA ASN A 116 -18.68 -0.59 -14.99
C ASN A 116 -17.97 -1.91 -14.62
N GLU A 117 -18.41 -2.62 -13.58
CA GLU A 117 -17.76 -3.85 -13.10
C GLU A 117 -17.62 -4.92 -14.20
N ALA A 118 -18.67 -5.12 -15.00
CA ALA A 118 -18.65 -6.08 -16.09
C ALA A 118 -17.61 -5.72 -17.17
N TYR A 119 -17.48 -4.43 -17.50
CA TYR A 119 -16.48 -3.96 -18.46
C TYR A 119 -15.05 -4.12 -17.94
N ILE A 120 -14.84 -3.80 -16.65
CA ILE A 120 -13.55 -4.02 -16.00
C ILE A 120 -13.19 -5.51 -16.01
N ARG A 121 -14.13 -6.40 -15.65
CA ARG A 121 -13.90 -7.85 -15.68
C ARG A 121 -13.50 -8.34 -17.08
N VAL A 122 -14.20 -7.92 -18.12
CA VAL A 122 -13.87 -8.29 -19.51
C VAL A 122 -12.47 -7.77 -19.90
N ALA A 123 -12.13 -6.55 -19.51
CA ALA A 123 -10.79 -5.99 -19.75
C ALA A 123 -9.70 -6.82 -19.06
N ILE A 124 -9.90 -7.20 -17.79
CA ILE A 124 -8.99 -8.07 -17.04
C ILE A 124 -8.86 -9.44 -17.71
N GLN A 125 -9.97 -10.08 -18.09
CA GLN A 125 -9.94 -11.39 -18.76
C GLN A 125 -9.16 -11.34 -20.07
N LYS A 126 -9.31 -10.25 -20.84
CA LYS A 126 -8.52 -10.05 -22.06
C LYS A 126 -7.03 -10.00 -21.75
N MET A 127 -6.62 -9.25 -20.72
CA MET A 127 -5.21 -9.14 -20.31
C MET A 127 -4.62 -10.47 -19.86
N ILE A 128 -5.40 -11.28 -19.13
CA ILE A 128 -5.00 -12.64 -18.73
C ILE A 128 -4.76 -13.50 -19.98
N ILE A 129 -5.67 -13.47 -20.95
CA ILE A 129 -5.56 -14.26 -22.19
C ILE A 129 -4.35 -13.81 -23.03
N THR A 130 -4.05 -12.52 -23.05
CA THR A 130 -2.95 -11.96 -23.85
C THR A 130 -1.62 -11.86 -23.08
N ASN A 131 -1.57 -12.27 -21.82
CA ASN A 131 -0.42 -12.12 -20.93
C ASN A 131 0.14 -10.68 -20.91
N ASP A 132 -0.77 -9.71 -20.72
CA ASP A 132 -0.49 -8.28 -20.75
C ASP A 132 -1.08 -7.57 -19.51
N ALA A 133 -0.84 -6.27 -19.36
CA ALA A 133 -1.34 -5.49 -18.23
C ALA A 133 -1.88 -4.11 -18.64
N LEU A 134 -2.81 -3.59 -17.84
CA LEU A 134 -3.38 -2.25 -17.99
C LEU A 134 -2.79 -1.29 -16.95
N GLY A 135 -2.65 -0.03 -17.36
CA GLY A 135 -2.48 1.07 -16.42
C GLY A 135 -3.73 1.21 -15.55
N SER A 136 -3.55 1.73 -14.34
CA SER A 136 -4.64 1.84 -13.37
C SER A 136 -4.41 2.96 -12.37
N SER A 137 -5.44 3.34 -11.61
CA SER A 137 -5.33 4.34 -10.56
C SER A 137 -6.10 3.94 -9.30
N LEU A 138 -5.66 4.48 -8.16
CA LEU A 138 -6.24 4.27 -6.84
C LEU A 138 -6.64 5.62 -6.24
N GLU A 139 -7.76 5.64 -5.52
CA GLU A 139 -8.12 6.73 -4.62
C GLU A 139 -7.94 6.27 -3.16
N ILE A 140 -7.27 7.10 -2.36
CA ILE A 140 -7.04 6.90 -0.94
C ILE A 140 -7.78 8.00 -0.19
N ASN A 141 -8.72 7.63 0.68
CA ASN A 141 -9.40 8.55 1.58
C ASN A 141 -8.71 8.55 2.94
N LEU A 142 -8.29 9.74 3.38
CA LEU A 142 -7.53 9.94 4.61
C LEU A 142 -8.42 10.45 5.75
N PRO A 143 -8.07 10.18 7.01
CA PRO A 143 -8.72 10.79 8.17
C PRO A 143 -8.75 12.32 8.08
N GLN A 144 -9.86 12.93 8.53
CA GLN A 144 -10.07 14.38 8.38
C GLN A 144 -9.00 15.23 9.08
N ASN A 145 -8.46 14.73 10.19
CA ASN A 145 -7.44 15.40 10.99
C ASN A 145 -6.00 15.25 10.45
N THR A 146 -5.80 14.64 9.28
CA THR A 146 -4.47 14.41 8.70
C THR A 146 -3.73 15.74 8.44
N ASP A 147 -2.48 15.85 8.94
CA ASP A 147 -1.53 16.90 8.56
C ASP A 147 -0.98 16.61 7.16
N MET A 148 -1.65 17.20 6.17
CA MET A 148 -1.33 16.95 4.76
C MET A 148 0.08 17.40 4.38
N ASN A 149 0.67 18.40 5.03
CA ASN A 149 1.98 18.90 4.61
C ASN A 149 3.08 17.88 4.88
N LYS A 150 3.06 17.27 6.06
CA LYS A 150 4.03 16.23 6.42
C LYS A 150 3.71 14.90 5.75
N PHE A 151 2.43 14.53 5.72
CA PHE A 151 1.97 13.29 5.09
C PHE A 151 2.40 13.20 3.62
N LYS A 152 2.19 14.28 2.83
CA LYS A 152 2.55 14.34 1.40
C LYS A 152 3.98 13.93 1.13
N SER A 153 4.92 14.47 1.90
CA SER A 153 6.35 14.22 1.74
C SER A 153 6.68 12.75 2.00
N ILE A 154 6.23 12.22 3.14
CA ILE A 154 6.52 10.85 3.58
C ILE A 154 5.88 9.83 2.64
N PHE A 155 4.59 10.01 2.33
CA PHE A 155 3.85 9.12 1.44
C PHE A 155 4.49 9.07 0.05
N SER A 156 4.83 10.24 -0.53
CA SER A 156 5.40 10.30 -1.88
C SER A 156 6.76 9.61 -1.96
N GLU A 157 7.63 9.85 -0.96
CA GLU A 157 8.95 9.23 -0.89
C GLU A 157 8.84 7.70 -0.91
N ILE A 158 7.96 7.14 -0.08
CA ILE A 158 7.80 5.69 0.05
C ILE A 158 7.14 5.11 -1.21
N ALA A 159 6.06 5.73 -1.70
CA ALA A 159 5.32 5.24 -2.87
C ALA A 159 6.21 5.17 -4.11
N PHE A 160 6.95 6.24 -4.43
CA PHE A 160 7.83 6.25 -5.59
C PHE A 160 9.09 5.39 -5.41
N SER A 161 9.51 5.12 -4.18
CA SER A 161 10.68 4.27 -3.92
C SER A 161 10.36 2.78 -3.94
N LEU A 162 9.18 2.38 -3.46
CA LEU A 162 8.77 0.97 -3.36
C LEU A 162 8.07 0.46 -4.62
N ILE A 163 7.38 1.32 -5.36
CA ILE A 163 6.51 0.93 -6.48
C ILE A 163 7.02 1.56 -7.78
N PRO A 164 7.82 0.84 -8.60
CA PRO A 164 8.38 1.36 -9.84
C PRO A 164 7.31 1.88 -10.82
N GLU A 165 6.12 1.28 -10.82
CA GLU A 165 5.03 1.66 -11.71
C GLU A 165 4.29 2.93 -11.26
N ALA A 166 4.55 3.47 -10.07
CA ALA A 166 3.95 4.73 -9.65
C ALA A 166 4.42 5.88 -10.55
N GLN A 167 3.50 6.47 -11.32
CA GLN A 167 3.80 7.54 -12.27
C GLN A 167 3.39 8.92 -11.77
N SER A 168 2.32 9.00 -10.96
CA SER A 168 1.82 10.28 -10.47
C SER A 168 1.13 10.14 -9.12
N ILE A 169 1.24 11.19 -8.30
CA ILE A 169 0.52 11.33 -7.03
C ILE A 169 -0.14 12.70 -7.01
N GLN A 170 -1.46 12.72 -6.82
CA GLN A 170 -2.25 13.92 -6.69
C GLN A 170 -2.87 14.00 -5.31
N PHE A 171 -2.74 15.13 -4.63
CA PHE A 171 -3.29 15.33 -3.29
C PHE A 171 -4.48 16.29 -3.31
N GLY A 172 -5.51 15.97 -2.54
CA GLY A 172 -6.71 16.79 -2.41
C GLY A 172 -7.42 16.96 -3.75
N LEU A 173 -7.46 18.19 -4.27
CA LEU A 173 -8.05 18.49 -5.57
C LEU A 173 -7.13 18.16 -6.77
N GLY A 174 -5.88 17.76 -6.52
CA GLY A 174 -4.94 17.40 -7.58
C GLY A 174 -4.75 18.53 -8.59
N THR A 175 -4.67 18.18 -9.87
CA THR A 175 -4.53 19.16 -10.97
C THR A 175 -5.73 20.12 -11.08
N ALA A 176 -6.91 19.73 -10.61
CA ALA A 176 -8.11 20.57 -10.65
C ALA A 176 -8.00 21.83 -9.77
N ILE A 177 -7.05 21.86 -8.81
CA ILE A 177 -6.78 23.04 -7.98
C ILE A 177 -6.40 24.27 -8.83
N SER A 178 -5.72 24.06 -9.96
CA SER A 178 -5.25 25.14 -10.85
C SER A 178 -6.39 25.94 -11.48
N LYS A 179 -7.61 25.36 -11.51
CA LYS A 179 -8.81 25.98 -12.07
C LYS A 179 -9.68 26.67 -11.01
N LYS A 180 -9.26 26.67 -9.74
CA LYS A 180 -10.05 27.19 -8.61
C LYS A 180 -9.46 28.51 -8.11
N ALA A 181 -10.31 29.53 -8.00
CA ALA A 181 -9.98 30.74 -7.26
C ALA A 181 -9.98 30.45 -5.75
N ASN A 182 -9.15 31.16 -4.98
CA ASN A 182 -9.06 31.00 -3.53
C ASN A 182 -10.42 31.20 -2.82
N SER A 183 -11.27 32.10 -3.33
CA SER A 183 -12.62 32.34 -2.81
C SER A 183 -13.57 31.15 -2.94
N ASN A 184 -13.29 30.21 -3.85
CA ASN A 184 -14.14 29.06 -4.17
C ASN A 184 -13.48 27.71 -3.81
N LEU A 185 -12.42 27.74 -3.02
CA LEU A 185 -11.61 26.55 -2.73
C LEU A 185 -12.35 25.56 -1.81
N ASN A 186 -13.32 26.03 -1.03
CA ASN A 186 -14.01 25.27 0.02
C ASN A 186 -13.02 24.52 0.94
N ILE A 187 -13.52 23.60 1.77
CA ILE A 187 -12.67 22.69 2.53
C ILE A 187 -12.06 21.70 1.53
N GLN A 188 -10.73 21.64 1.45
CA GLN A 188 -10.04 20.71 0.57
C GLN A 188 -10.24 19.26 1.06
N PRO A 189 -10.53 18.30 0.15
CA PRO A 189 -10.67 16.91 0.52
C PRO A 189 -9.34 16.33 1.03
N LYS A 190 -9.43 15.46 2.02
CA LYS A 190 -8.30 14.69 2.54
C LYS A 190 -8.21 13.38 1.76
N ARG A 191 -7.65 13.47 0.56
CA ARG A 191 -7.50 12.32 -0.33
C ARG A 191 -6.19 12.34 -1.09
N VAL A 192 -5.81 11.18 -1.59
CA VAL A 192 -4.71 10.96 -2.53
C VAL A 192 -5.24 10.20 -3.72
N GLU A 193 -4.81 10.56 -4.91
CA GLU A 193 -4.99 9.76 -6.11
C GLU A 193 -3.61 9.35 -6.62
N ILE A 194 -3.44 8.07 -6.93
CA ILE A 194 -2.20 7.52 -7.46
C ILE A 194 -2.44 6.89 -8.82
N SER A 195 -1.56 7.17 -9.78
CA SER A 195 -1.59 6.55 -11.11
C SER A 195 -0.44 5.57 -11.25
N LEU A 196 -0.75 4.37 -11.73
CA LEU A 196 0.15 3.26 -11.95
C LEU A 196 0.24 2.95 -13.44
N ALA A 197 1.46 2.80 -13.94
CA ALA A 197 1.71 2.21 -15.25
C ALA A 197 1.23 0.74 -15.28
N PRO A 198 1.07 0.13 -16.47
CA PRO A 198 0.96 -1.32 -16.58
C PRO A 198 2.08 -2.04 -15.83
N HIS A 199 1.77 -3.21 -15.24
CA HIS A 199 2.77 -4.01 -14.53
C HIS A 199 3.88 -4.44 -15.49
N ILE A 200 5.15 -4.15 -15.16
CA ILE A 200 6.26 -4.32 -16.09
C ILE A 200 6.50 -5.80 -16.48
N GLU A 201 6.19 -6.72 -15.57
CA GLU A 201 6.32 -8.17 -15.82
C GLU A 201 5.06 -8.80 -16.45
N SER A 202 3.99 -8.02 -16.63
CA SER A 202 2.68 -8.47 -17.12
C SER A 202 2.03 -9.62 -16.32
N LYS A 203 2.52 -9.93 -15.11
CA LYS A 203 1.94 -10.96 -14.23
C LYS A 203 0.67 -10.52 -13.50
N ILE A 204 0.48 -9.21 -13.38
CA ILE A 204 -0.65 -8.61 -12.66
C ILE A 204 -1.44 -7.80 -13.70
N PRO A 205 -2.66 -8.23 -14.07
CA PRO A 205 -3.43 -7.59 -15.13
C PRO A 205 -3.72 -6.10 -14.87
N ALA A 206 -3.92 -5.71 -13.61
CA ALA A 206 -4.03 -4.31 -13.21
C ALA A 206 -3.60 -4.13 -11.76
N LEU A 207 -2.55 -3.32 -11.54
CA LEU A 207 -1.94 -3.16 -10.21
C LEU A 207 -2.91 -2.61 -9.17
N ALA A 208 -3.80 -1.68 -9.52
CA ALA A 208 -4.77 -1.11 -8.56
C ALA A 208 -5.71 -2.16 -7.93
N LEU A 209 -5.90 -3.33 -8.55
CA LEU A 209 -6.73 -4.41 -7.99
C LEU A 209 -5.99 -5.29 -6.97
N VAL A 210 -4.66 -5.15 -6.87
CA VAL A 210 -3.80 -5.96 -5.99
C VAL A 210 -3.07 -5.09 -4.97
N TYR A 211 -2.70 -3.87 -5.36
CA TYR A 211 -1.85 -2.97 -4.57
C TYR A 211 -2.67 -2.02 -3.68
N ASP A 212 -3.99 -2.14 -3.64
CA ASP A 212 -4.84 -1.37 -2.71
C ASP A 212 -4.38 -1.55 -1.24
N ILE A 213 -4.10 -2.79 -0.82
CA ILE A 213 -3.59 -3.11 0.51
C ILE A 213 -2.14 -2.64 0.73
N VAL A 214 -1.32 -2.64 -0.33
CA VAL A 214 0.04 -2.09 -0.29
C VAL A 214 -0.01 -0.59 -0.04
N PHE A 215 -0.83 0.14 -0.81
CA PHE A 215 -1.00 1.58 -0.64
C PHE A 215 -1.72 1.93 0.66
N GLN A 216 -2.62 1.09 1.15
CA GLN A 216 -3.19 1.25 2.49
C GLN A 216 -2.08 1.17 3.55
N SER A 217 -1.16 0.21 3.41
CA SER A 217 -0.03 0.02 4.33
C SER A 217 0.97 1.19 4.28
N ILE A 218 1.31 1.67 3.09
CA ILE A 218 2.10 2.90 2.90
C ILE A 218 1.41 4.09 3.56
N THR A 219 0.10 4.23 3.37
CA THR A 219 -0.68 5.33 3.95
C THR A 219 -0.66 5.29 5.47
N ILE A 220 -0.93 4.13 6.06
CA ILE A 220 -0.95 3.89 7.51
C ILE A 220 0.40 4.24 8.14
N PHE A 221 1.49 3.73 7.56
CA PHE A 221 2.83 4.04 8.04
C PHE A 221 3.18 5.54 7.91
N SER A 222 2.75 6.16 6.80
CA SER A 222 2.96 7.59 6.56
C SER A 222 2.19 8.46 7.55
N LEU A 223 0.96 8.08 7.92
CA LEU A 223 0.15 8.79 8.92
C LEU A 223 0.83 8.78 10.29
N LEU A 224 1.34 7.63 10.74
CA LEU A 224 2.04 7.55 12.03
C LEU A 224 3.32 8.39 12.08
N ASN A 225 4.03 8.48 10.96
CA ASN A 225 5.27 9.25 10.84
C ASN A 225 5.05 10.74 10.53
N SER A 226 3.82 11.18 10.23
CA SER A 226 3.44 12.60 10.07
C SER A 226 3.29 13.35 11.40
#